data_AF-A0A7C9FEK3-F1
#
_entry.id   AF-A0A7C9FEK3-F1
#
_cell.length_a   1.000
_cell.length_b   1.000
_cell.length_c   1.000
_cell.angle_alpha   90.00
_cell.angle_beta   90.00
_cell.angle_gamma   90.00
#
_symmetry.space_group_name_H-M   'P 1'
#
loop_
_entity.id
_entity.type
_entity.pdbx_description
1 polymer ?
#
loop_
_entity_poly.entity_id
_entity_poly.type
_entity_poly.pdbx_seq_one_letter_code
_entity_poly.pdbx_strand_id
1 'polypeptide(L)'
;FWRDLIIKIARNFRFLFLSPSQMKNSWFNRGGLVPLCLNDVLLEMYKSGDLLRVSDLGDPRSGRSSWILQKMMSFSGVFRSSNSIDIILNDDRLILSKILEDKAGQVIQTLSESHWTSSCIIT
;
A
#
# COMPACT_ATOMS: atom_id res chain seq x y z
N PHE A 1 -7.34 16.04 -2.57
CA PHE A 1 -8.06 15.74 -3.83
C PHE A 1 -7.56 14.47 -4.50
N TRP A 2 -6.42 14.46 -5.21
CA TRP A 2 -5.99 13.28 -5.99
C TRP A 2 -5.83 12.01 -5.15
N ARG A 3 -5.19 12.12 -3.99
CA ARG A 3 -5.14 11.07 -2.98
C ARG A 3 -6.52 10.48 -2.67
N ASP A 4 -7.47 11.35 -2.34
CA ASP A 4 -8.81 10.94 -1.91
C ASP A 4 -9.59 10.31 -3.08
N LEU A 5 -9.38 10.80 -4.31
CA LEU A 5 -9.92 10.22 -5.52
C LEU A 5 -9.38 8.80 -5.75
N ILE A 6 -8.06 8.60 -5.64
CA ILE A 6 -7.41 7.27 -5.77
C ILE A 6 -8.00 6.31 -4.73
N ILE A 7 -8.07 6.73 -3.46
CA ILE A 7 -8.65 5.91 -2.39
C ILE A 7 -10.13 5.58 -2.67
N LYS A 8 -10.91 6.56 -3.13
CA LYS A 8 -12.33 6.37 -3.43
C LYS A 8 -12.54 5.40 -4.58
N ILE A 9 -11.75 5.51 -5.65
CA ILE A 9 -11.75 4.55 -6.77
C ILE A 9 -11.39 3.16 -6.26
N ALA A 10 -10.27 3.03 -5.55
CA ALA A 10 -9.82 1.76 -5.00
C ALA A 10 -10.88 1.10 -4.10
N ARG A 11 -11.53 1.88 -3.23
CA ARG A 11 -12.62 1.39 -2.38
C ARG A 11 -13.83 0.92 -3.19
N ASN A 12 -14.25 1.70 -4.20
CA ASN A 12 -15.41 1.38 -5.02
C ASN A 12 -15.22 0.08 -5.83
N PHE A 13 -14.02 -0.10 -6.39
CA PHE A 13 -13.66 -1.30 -7.16
C PHE A 13 -13.05 -2.42 -6.31
N ARG A 14 -12.96 -2.22 -4.99
CA ARG A 14 -12.37 -3.15 -4.01
C ARG A 14 -10.92 -3.55 -4.32
N PHE A 15 -10.16 -2.63 -4.89
CA PHE A 15 -8.73 -2.81 -5.13
C PHE A 15 -7.94 -2.63 -3.83
N LEU A 16 -7.18 -3.66 -3.46
CA LEU A 16 -6.18 -3.59 -2.40
C LEU A 16 -4.82 -3.13 -2.95
N PHE A 17 -4.51 -3.58 -4.17
CA PHE A 17 -3.25 -3.28 -4.84
C PHE A 17 -3.46 -2.20 -5.90
N LEU A 18 -2.50 -1.30 -6.01
CA LEU A 18 -2.40 -0.28 -7.05
C LEU A 18 -1.19 -0.59 -7.92
N SER A 19 -1.36 -0.39 -9.22
CA SER A 19 -0.29 -0.45 -10.21
C SER A 19 -0.11 0.96 -10.77
N PRO A 20 1.00 1.66 -10.45
CA PRO A 20 1.32 2.96 -11.05
C PRO A 20 1.24 2.93 -12.58
N SER A 21 1.67 1.84 -13.22
CA SER A 21 1.60 1.69 -14.68
C SER A 21 0.15 1.68 -15.18
N GLN A 22 -0.75 0.93 -14.53
CA GLN A 22 -2.17 0.88 -14.88
C GLN A 22 -2.87 2.21 -14.56
N MET A 23 -2.50 2.87 -13.47
CA MET A 23 -3.07 4.16 -13.12
C MET A 23 -2.74 5.21 -14.19
N LYS A 24 -1.50 5.21 -14.68
CA LYS A 24 -1.02 6.09 -15.76
C LYS A 24 -1.68 5.77 -17.10
N ASN A 25 -1.74 4.48 -17.45
CA ASN A 25 -2.12 4.05 -18.80
C ASN A 25 -3.63 3.84 -18.99
N SER A 26 -4.37 3.57 -17.91
CA SER A 26 -5.79 3.17 -17.96
C SER A 26 -6.68 4.05 -17.09
N TRP A 27 -6.39 4.21 -15.79
CA TRP A 27 -7.35 4.87 -14.89
C TRP A 27 -7.52 6.36 -15.16
N PHE A 28 -6.40 7.05 -15.40
CA PHE A 28 -6.38 8.49 -15.60
C PHE A 28 -6.04 8.91 -17.03
N ASN A 29 -5.79 7.95 -17.92
CA ASN A 29 -5.56 8.23 -19.33
C ASN A 29 -6.87 8.56 -20.04
N ARG A 30 -7.01 9.80 -20.52
CA ARG A 30 -8.13 10.24 -21.34
C ARG A 30 -7.62 10.67 -22.71
N GLY A 31 -7.55 9.73 -23.64
CA GLY A 31 -7.13 10.01 -25.01
C GLY A 31 -5.67 10.46 -25.14
N GLY A 32 -4.77 9.91 -24.29
CA GLY A 32 -3.34 10.27 -24.24
C GLY A 32 -2.99 11.33 -23.20
N LEU A 33 -4.00 11.94 -22.56
CA LEU A 33 -3.79 12.90 -21.48
C LEU A 33 -3.75 12.17 -20.14
N VAL A 34 -2.66 12.36 -19.40
CA VAL A 34 -2.44 11.81 -18.06
C VAL A 34 -2.08 12.95 -17.10
N PRO A 35 -2.55 12.93 -15.85
CA PRO A 35 -2.17 13.94 -14.86
C PRO A 35 -0.66 13.94 -14.63
N LEU A 36 0.00 15.08 -14.89
CA LEU A 36 1.44 15.23 -14.71
C LEU A 36 1.89 15.05 -13.25
N CYS A 37 1.01 15.40 -12.31
CA CYS A 37 1.27 15.29 -10.86
C CYS A 37 1.07 13.88 -10.29
N LEU A 38 0.69 12.87 -11.10
CA LEU A 38 0.35 11.55 -10.57
C LEU A 38 1.50 10.91 -9.79
N ASN A 39 2.74 11.05 -10.29
CA ASN A 39 3.92 10.52 -9.63
C ASN A 39 4.17 11.20 -8.28
N ASP A 40 4.03 12.54 -8.23
CA ASP A 40 4.19 13.31 -6.99
C ASP A 40 3.13 12.95 -5.96
N VAL A 41 1.88 12.73 -6.41
CA VAL A 41 0.80 12.28 -5.55
C VAL A 41 1.09 10.91 -4.97
N LEU A 42 1.54 9.94 -5.78
CA LEU A 42 1.88 8.60 -5.31
C LEU A 42 3.05 8.63 -4.32
N LEU A 43 4.08 9.45 -4.59
CA LEU A 43 5.19 9.66 -3.68
C LEU A 43 4.70 10.24 -2.34
N GLU A 44 3.83 11.26 -2.38
CA GLU A 44 3.34 11.91 -1.16
C GLU A 44 2.42 10.97 -0.36
N MET A 45 1.60 10.16 -1.03
CA MET A 45 0.81 9.11 -0.40
C MET A 45 1.69 8.04 0.26
N TYR A 46 2.79 7.64 -0.37
CA TYR A 46 3.78 6.74 0.23
C TYR A 46 4.46 7.37 1.45
N LYS A 47 4.93 8.62 1.34
CA LYS A 47 5.53 9.35 2.47
C LYS A 47 4.58 9.51 3.66
N SER A 48 3.29 9.66 3.38
CA SER A 48 2.22 9.77 4.38
C SER A 48 1.83 8.41 4.99
N GLY A 49 2.36 7.30 4.49
CA GLY A 49 2.03 5.94 4.93
C GLY A 49 0.69 5.40 4.39
N ASP A 50 0.05 6.12 3.46
CA ASP A 50 -1.16 5.63 2.78
C ASP A 50 -0.84 4.49 1.80
N LEU A 51 0.39 4.44 1.28
CA LEU A 51 0.88 3.39 0.39
C LEU A 51 2.04 2.64 1.04
N LEU A 52 2.04 1.32 0.88
CA LEU A 52 3.14 0.44 1.24
C LEU A 52 3.64 -0.27 -0.01
N ARG A 53 4.95 -0.51 -0.10
CA ARG A 53 5.49 -1.38 -1.13
C ARG A 53 5.53 -2.81 -0.65
N VAL A 54 5.34 -3.76 -1.56
CA VAL A 54 5.48 -5.19 -1.23
C VAL A 54 6.90 -5.50 -0.78
N SER A 55 7.90 -4.86 -1.36
CA SER A 55 9.31 -5.02 -0.95
C SER A 55 9.59 -4.58 0.48
N ASP A 56 8.78 -3.65 1.02
CA ASP A 56 8.98 -3.10 2.36
C ASP A 56 8.30 -4.00 3.42
N LEU A 57 7.37 -4.86 2.98
CA LEU A 57 6.81 -5.94 3.78
C LEU A 57 7.83 -7.09 3.77
N GLY A 58 8.83 -6.99 4.65
CA GLY A 58 9.93 -7.96 4.72
C GLY A 58 9.48 -9.41 4.63
N ASP A 59 10.34 -10.27 4.05
CA ASP A 59 10.05 -11.68 3.81
C ASP A 59 9.57 -12.36 5.10
N PRO A 60 8.36 -12.96 5.13
CA PRO A 60 7.88 -13.69 6.30
C PRO A 60 8.76 -14.89 6.70
N ARG A 61 9.68 -15.34 5.83
CA ARG A 61 10.71 -16.36 6.13
C ARG A 61 11.97 -15.77 6.77
N SER A 62 12.16 -14.45 6.71
CA SER A 62 13.25 -13.77 7.40
C SER A 62 12.87 -13.56 8.87
N GLY A 63 13.72 -13.96 9.80
CA GLY A 63 13.39 -14.00 11.24
C GLY A 63 12.86 -12.67 11.79
N ARG A 64 11.91 -12.76 12.73
CA ARG A 64 11.14 -11.68 13.40
C ARG A 64 11.92 -10.43 13.86
N SER A 65 13.24 -10.51 14.01
CA SER A 65 14.13 -9.41 14.38
C SER A 65 14.51 -8.49 13.21
N SER A 66 14.54 -8.99 11.96
CA SER A 66 14.82 -8.17 10.77
C SER A 66 13.73 -7.12 10.56
N TRP A 67 12.48 -7.48 10.83
CA TRP A 67 11.30 -6.64 10.62
C TRP A 67 11.25 -5.41 11.55
N ILE A 68 11.57 -5.58 12.84
CA ILE A 68 11.57 -4.46 13.80
C ILE A 68 12.69 -3.48 13.47
N LEU A 69 13.87 -4.00 13.12
CA LEU A 69 15.02 -3.18 12.73
C LEU A 69 14.78 -2.43 11.42
N GLN A 70 14.17 -3.08 10.42
CA GLN A 70 13.73 -2.42 9.18
C GLN A 70 12.71 -1.32 9.46
N LYS A 71 11.69 -1.59 10.29
CA LYS A 71 10.67 -0.61 10.66
C LYS A 71 11.24 0.59 11.42
N MET A 72 12.22 0.39 12.29
CA MET A 72 12.96 1.47 12.96
C MET A 72 13.83 2.28 11.99
N MET A 73 14.49 1.62 11.02
CA MET A 73 15.28 2.30 9.99
C MET A 73 14.43 3.10 9.00
N SER A 74 13.20 2.65 8.71
CA SER A 74 12.22 3.41 7.92
C SER A 74 11.74 4.67 8.65
N PHE A 75 11.70 4.64 9.99
CA PHE A 75 11.28 5.78 10.81
C PHE A 75 12.40 6.83 11.01
N SER A 76 13.67 6.40 11.03
CA SER A 76 14.84 7.28 11.26
C SER A 76 15.37 8.01 10.02
N GLY A 77 14.68 7.92 8.88
CA GLY A 77 15.01 8.73 7.69
C GLY A 77 16.31 8.35 6.97
N VAL A 78 16.96 7.25 7.35
CA VAL A 78 18.29 6.84 6.84
C VAL A 78 18.25 6.42 5.35
N PHE A 79 17.07 6.08 4.81
CA PHE A 79 16.89 5.76 3.38
C PHE A 79 16.25 6.90 2.55
N ARG A 80 16.14 8.13 3.06
CA ARG A 80 15.33 9.20 2.44
C ARG A 80 15.93 9.93 1.22
N SER A 81 17.10 9.55 0.71
CA SER A 81 17.75 10.35 -0.34
C SER A 81 17.24 10.04 -1.74
N SER A 82 16.46 10.96 -2.31
CA SER A 82 16.27 11.29 -3.74
C SER A 82 15.88 10.22 -4.79
N ASN A 83 16.03 8.92 -4.53
CA ASN A 83 15.73 7.82 -5.47
C ASN A 83 14.35 7.17 -5.23
N SER A 84 13.58 7.69 -4.27
CA SER A 84 12.32 7.09 -3.84
C SER A 84 11.24 7.07 -4.93
N ILE A 85 11.21 8.07 -5.82
CA ILE A 85 10.23 8.12 -6.91
C ILE A 85 10.44 6.97 -7.88
N ASP A 86 11.66 6.81 -8.42
CA ASP A 86 11.95 5.75 -9.40
C ASP A 86 11.73 4.37 -8.79
N ILE A 87 12.07 4.19 -7.52
CA ILE A 87 11.88 2.92 -6.81
C ILE A 87 10.39 2.60 -6.61
N ILE A 88 9.55 3.59 -6.28
CA ILE A 88 8.10 3.41 -6.12
C ILE A 88 7.42 3.21 -7.48
N LEU A 89 7.83 3.96 -8.51
CA LEU A 89 7.25 3.84 -9.85
C LEU A 89 7.68 2.54 -10.55
N ASN A 90 8.84 1.99 -10.20
CA ASN A 90 9.28 0.69 -10.69
C ASN A 90 8.56 -0.48 -9.99
N ASP A 91 7.97 -0.23 -8.81
CA ASP A 91 7.14 -1.21 -8.11
C ASP A 91 5.69 -1.12 -8.61
N ASP A 92 5.32 -2.03 -9.50
CA ASP A 92 3.98 -2.03 -10.09
C ASP A 92 2.91 -2.62 -9.16
N ARG A 93 3.24 -2.85 -7.88
CA ARG A 93 2.34 -3.47 -6.90
C ARG A 93 2.44 -2.78 -5.54
N LEU A 94 1.77 -1.63 -5.43
CA LEU A 94 1.64 -0.88 -4.18
C LEU A 94 0.39 -1.33 -3.40
N ILE A 95 0.46 -1.35 -2.08
CA ILE A 95 -0.65 -1.71 -1.19
C ILE A 95 -1.24 -0.45 -0.58
N LEU A 96 -2.57 -0.32 -0.61
CA LEU A 96 -3.26 0.81 -0.01
C LEU A 96 -3.60 0.51 1.46
N SER A 97 -2.87 1.14 2.39
CA SER A 97 -2.95 0.87 3.85
C SER A 97 -4.38 0.93 4.38
N LYS A 98 -5.14 1.97 4.00
CA LYS A 98 -6.53 2.13 4.45
C LYS A 98 -7.45 0.99 4.02
N ILE A 99 -7.27 0.47 2.80
CA ILE A 99 -8.08 -0.63 2.32
C ILE A 99 -7.66 -1.94 2.99
N LEU A 100 -6.36 -2.09 3.27
CA LEU A 100 -5.85 -3.21 4.05
C LEU A 100 -6.43 -3.23 5.47
N GLU A 101 -6.44 -2.08 6.15
CA GLU A 101 -7.04 -1.90 7.48
C GLU A 101 -8.55 -2.18 7.46
N ASP A 102 -9.29 -1.63 6.49
CA ASP A 102 -10.73 -1.90 6.31
C ASP A 102 -10.99 -3.41 6.15
N LYS A 103 -10.14 -4.11 5.39
CA LYS A 103 -10.23 -5.56 5.17
C LYS A 103 -9.87 -6.36 6.41
N ALA A 104 -8.82 -5.98 7.13
CA ALA A 104 -8.44 -6.60 8.38
C ALA A 104 -9.57 -6.47 9.43
N GLY A 105 -10.21 -5.29 9.50
CA GLY A 105 -11.38 -5.06 10.34
C GLY A 105 -12.54 -6.00 10.00
N GLN A 106 -12.83 -6.20 8.70
CA GLN A 106 -13.87 -7.16 8.26
C GLN A 106 -13.55 -8.60 8.68
N VAL A 107 -12.28 -9.02 8.56
CA VAL A 107 -11.84 -10.36 9.00
C VAL A 107 -12.02 -10.51 10.51
N ILE A 108 -11.54 -9.54 11.29
CA ILE A 108 -11.67 -9.55 12.76
C ILE A 108 -13.15 -9.61 13.16
N GLN A 109 -14.00 -8.81 12.52
CA GLN A 109 -15.44 -8.81 12.78
C GLN A 109 -16.05 -10.19 12.49
N THR A 110 -15.75 -10.76 11.31
CA THR A 110 -16.26 -12.08 10.91
C THR A 110 -15.82 -13.17 11.90
N LEU A 111 -14.57 -13.11 12.36
CA LEU A 111 -14.06 -14.05 13.37
C LEU A 111 -14.76 -13.84 14.73
N SER A 112 -15.00 -12.60 15.13
CA SER A 112 -15.67 -12.28 16.41
C SER A 112 -17.14 -12.71 16.45
N GLU A 113 -17.81 -12.73 15.30
CA GLU A 113 -19.19 -13.22 15.16
C GLU A 113 -19.25 -14.76 15.12
N SER A 114 -18.12 -15.43 14.94
CA SER A 114 -18.01 -16.89 15.01
C SER A 114 -17.54 -17.35 16.40
N HIS A 115 -17.67 -18.64 16.72
CA HIS A 115 -17.18 -19.22 17.99
C HIS A 115 -15.64 -19.33 18.06
N TRP A 116 -14.92 -18.42 17.40
CA TRP A 116 -13.48 -18.48 17.24
C TRP A 116 -12.77 -18.16 18.57
N THR A 117 -11.78 -18.98 18.91
CA THR A 117 -10.90 -18.78 20.07
C THR A 117 -9.48 -18.51 19.61
N SER A 118 -8.66 -17.87 20.45
CA SER A 118 -7.24 -17.56 20.17
C SER A 118 -6.34 -18.78 19.92
N SER A 119 -6.87 -19.99 20.11
CA SER A 119 -6.21 -21.28 19.85
C SER A 119 -6.49 -21.86 18.46
N CYS A 120 -7.42 -21.28 17.69
CA CYS A 120 -7.76 -21.76 16.36
C CYS A 120 -6.81 -21.16 15.32
N ILE A 121 -6.27 -22.01 14.43
CA ILE A 121 -5.37 -21.60 13.35
C ILE A 121 -6.12 -21.79 12.03
N ILE A 122 -6.28 -20.70 11.28
CA ILE A 122 -6.88 -20.70 9.94
C ILE A 122 -5.78 -20.28 8.95
N THR A 123 -5.65 -21.04 7.87
CA THR A 123 -4.72 -20.78 6.76
C THR A 123 -5.44 -20.23 5.54
#